data_AF-A0ABD2WYK3-F1
#
_entry.id   AF-A0ABD2WYK3-F1
#
_cell.length_a   1.000
_cell.length_b   1.000
_cell.length_c   1.000
_cell.angle_alpha   90.00
_cell.angle_beta   90.00
_cell.angle_gamma   90.00
#
_symmetry.space_group_name_H-M   'P 1'
#
loop_
_entity.id
_entity.type
_entity.pdbx_description
1 polymer ?
#
loop_
_entity_poly.entity_id
_entity_poly.type
_entity_poly.pdbx_seq_one_letter_code
_entity_poly.pdbx_strand_id
1 'polypeptide(L)'
;MVEVQKTIIEIRDLFSPVKKPISAFAKFRQLEKQNSPASTGVLKTPGTDYRVKYTNTNNQSNQNNVAVIKERLLAWCQAKTKEYENVHLNNFSTSWSNGLGFCALIHHFRPDAFDYHSLQPENRKKNFELAFTKADEVAGIAPLLDVEDMVMMSRPDWKCVFTYVQSIYRRFKDED
;
A
#
# COMPACT_ATOMS: atom_id res chain seq x y z
N MET A 1 35.64 34.90 10.38
CA MET A 1 35.40 33.74 9.49
C MET A 1 34.77 32.52 10.19
N VAL A 2 34.60 32.51 11.53
CA VAL A 2 34.05 31.35 12.27
C VAL A 2 32.52 31.39 12.40
N GLU A 3 31.90 32.58 12.48
CA GLU A 3 30.45 32.75 12.64
C GLU A 3 29.65 32.26 11.42
N VAL A 4 30.13 32.53 10.20
CA VAL A 4 29.43 32.18 8.95
C VAL A 4 29.37 30.66 8.73
N GLN A 5 30.39 29.92 9.20
CA GLN A 5 30.40 28.46 9.13
C GLN A 5 29.37 27.82 10.08
N LYS A 6 29.10 28.42 11.25
CA LYS A 6 28.11 27.91 12.20
C LYS A 6 26.69 28.01 11.65
N THR A 7 26.33 29.14 11.03
CA THR A 7 25.00 29.34 10.44
C THR A 7 24.73 28.39 9.26
N ILE A 8 25.75 28.04 8.46
CA ILE A 8 25.60 27.09 7.34
C ILE A 8 25.38 25.65 7.82
N ILE A 9 25.97 25.26 8.95
CA ILE A 9 25.75 23.92 9.54
C ILE A 9 24.33 23.81 10.09
N GLU A 10 23.81 24.83 10.78
CA GLU A 10 22.45 24.82 11.31
C GLU A 10 21.36 24.77 10.20
N ILE A 11 21.60 25.39 9.05
CA ILE A 11 20.66 25.33 7.91
C ILE A 11 20.64 23.94 7.26
N ARG A 12 21.76 23.21 7.25
CA ARG A 12 21.82 21.85 6.68
C ARG A 12 21.02 20.83 7.50
N ASP A 13 21.00 20.98 8.83
CA ASP A 13 20.27 20.07 9.71
C ASP A 13 18.73 20.26 9.60
N LEU A 14 18.27 21.46 9.21
CA LEU A 14 16.84 21.76 8.99
C LEU A 14 16.25 21.14 7.70
N PHE A 15 17.10 20.75 6.74
CA PHE A 15 16.69 20.08 5.49
C PHE A 15 17.09 18.61 5.45
N SER A 16 17.31 17.99 6.61
CA SER A 16 17.45 16.54 6.69
C SER A 16 16.11 15.88 6.32
N PRO A 17 16.07 14.94 5.36
CA PRO A 17 14.82 14.24 5.05
C PRO A 17 14.36 13.52 6.33
N VAL A 18 13.19 13.91 6.84
CA VAL A 18 12.53 13.19 7.92
C VAL A 18 12.43 11.74 7.48
N LYS A 19 13.12 10.85 8.20
CA LYS A 19 13.08 9.41 7.92
C LYS A 19 11.63 8.97 8.06
N LYS A 20 10.95 8.73 6.93
CA LYS A 20 9.57 8.26 6.92
C LYS A 20 9.50 6.99 7.76
N PRO A 21 8.54 6.87 8.69
CA PRO A 21 8.41 5.68 9.50
C PRO A 21 8.23 4.48 8.55
N ILE A 22 9.10 3.48 8.72
CA ILE A 22 9.04 2.22 7.97
C ILE A 22 7.64 1.66 8.10
N SER A 23 7.00 1.35 6.96
CA SER A 23 5.68 0.71 6.96
C SER A 23 5.70 -0.51 7.89
N ALA A 24 4.62 -0.70 8.65
CA ALA A 24 4.46 -1.85 9.53
C ALA A 24 4.76 -3.19 8.83
N PHE A 25 4.47 -3.30 7.52
CA PHE A 25 4.77 -4.49 6.73
C PHE A 25 6.26 -4.65 6.39
N ALA A 26 6.97 -3.57 6.08
CA ALA A 26 8.42 -3.62 5.88
C ALA A 26 9.13 -3.98 7.18
N LYS A 27 8.66 -3.43 8.31
CA LYS A 27 9.16 -3.79 9.64
C LYS A 27 8.89 -5.26 9.98
N PHE A 28 7.71 -5.78 9.65
CA PHE A 28 7.35 -7.19 9.85
C PHE A 28 8.24 -8.13 9.03
N ARG A 29 8.45 -7.85 7.73
CA ARG A 29 9.37 -8.63 6.88
C ARG A 29 10.80 -8.62 7.41
N GLN A 30 11.26 -7.49 7.93
CA GLN A 30 12.61 -7.38 8.48
C GLN A 30 12.78 -8.19 9.76
N LEU A 31 11.74 -8.27 10.60
CA LEU A 31 11.71 -9.15 11.76
C LEU A 31 11.74 -10.64 11.36
N GLU A 32 10.99 -11.05 10.33
CA GLU A 32 11.03 -12.43 9.82
C GLU A 32 12.42 -12.79 9.26
N LYS A 33 13.09 -11.86 8.57
CA LYS A 33 14.44 -12.09 8.02
C LYS A 33 15.52 -12.21 9.09
N GLN A 34 15.29 -11.68 10.29
CA GLN A 34 16.23 -11.72 11.42
C GLN A 34 16.05 -12.94 12.34
N ASN A 35 14.93 -13.67 12.23
CA ASN A 35 14.67 -14.89 12.99
C ASN A 35 14.53 -16.10 12.06
N SER A 36 15.66 -16.78 11.78
CA SER A 36 15.64 -18.21 11.44
C SER A 36 16.20 -19.00 12.63
N PRO A 37 15.41 -19.91 13.18
CA PRO A 37 15.66 -21.32 12.88
C PRO A 37 14.38 -22.11 12.57
N ALA A 38 14.55 -23.24 11.88
CA ALA A 38 13.51 -24.26 11.75
C ALA A 38 13.06 -24.75 13.14
N SER A 39 11.79 -24.56 13.50
CA SER A 39 10.97 -25.49 14.31
C SER A 39 9.58 -24.92 14.63
N THR A 40 8.61 -25.81 14.56
CA THR A 40 7.22 -25.69 15.02
C THR A 40 7.14 -25.19 16.47
N GLY A 41 6.48 -24.06 16.72
CA GLY A 41 6.23 -23.57 18.07
C GLY A 41 5.17 -22.47 18.11
N VAL A 42 4.07 -22.74 18.83
CA VAL A 42 2.89 -21.91 19.01
C VAL A 42 3.23 -20.56 19.67
N LEU A 43 2.82 -19.45 19.05
CA LEU A 43 2.97 -18.10 19.58
C LEU A 43 1.87 -17.81 20.62
N LYS A 44 2.26 -17.45 21.85
CA LYS A 44 1.38 -16.80 22.84
C LYS A 44 1.65 -15.30 22.81
N THR A 45 0.64 -14.49 22.45
CA THR A 45 0.71 -13.01 22.46
C THR A 45 -0.22 -12.46 23.55
N PRO A 46 0.25 -11.59 24.46
CA PRO A 46 -0.61 -10.82 25.35
C PRO A 46 -1.30 -9.67 24.59
N GLY A 47 -2.55 -9.38 24.99
CA GLY A 47 -3.55 -8.59 24.27
C GLY A 47 -3.14 -7.21 23.76
N THR A 48 -3.43 -6.97 22.48
CA THR A 48 -3.98 -5.71 21.98
C THR A 48 -5.12 -6.06 21.02
N ASP A 49 -6.33 -5.60 21.36
CA ASP A 49 -7.58 -5.92 20.67
C ASP A 49 -7.66 -5.19 19.32
N TYR A 50 -7.11 -5.80 18.28
CA TYR A 50 -7.59 -5.60 16.91
C TYR A 50 -8.34 -6.86 16.49
N ARG A 51 -9.43 -7.20 17.19
CA ARG A 51 -10.27 -8.33 16.78
C ARG A 51 -11.12 -7.97 15.58
N VAL A 52 -10.59 -8.20 14.39
CA VAL A 52 -11.43 -8.47 13.22
C VAL A 52 -12.24 -9.72 13.56
N LYS A 53 -13.55 -9.57 13.80
CA LYS A 53 -14.46 -10.68 14.12
C LYS A 53 -14.66 -11.55 12.87
N TYR A 54 -13.72 -12.43 12.59
CA TYR A 54 -13.98 -13.62 11.78
C TYR A 54 -14.57 -14.66 12.74
N THR A 55 -15.90 -14.79 12.76
CA THR A 55 -16.55 -15.88 13.48
C THR A 55 -16.14 -17.21 12.85
N ASN A 56 -15.58 -18.08 13.68
CA ASN A 56 -15.05 -19.41 13.36
C ASN A 56 -16.17 -20.38 12.93
N THR A 57 -16.04 -21.01 11.76
CA THR A 57 -16.67 -22.32 11.44
C THR A 57 -16.04 -22.96 10.18
N ASN A 58 -15.33 -24.08 10.39
CA ASN A 58 -14.87 -25.11 9.44
C ASN A 58 -13.88 -24.72 8.31
N ASN A 59 -12.83 -25.53 8.14
CA ASN A 59 -11.60 -25.21 7.37
C ASN A 59 -11.68 -25.35 5.83
N GLN A 60 -12.88 -25.52 5.24
CA GLN A 60 -13.06 -25.54 3.77
C GLN A 60 -13.93 -24.38 3.28
N SER A 61 -14.92 -23.96 4.07
CA SER A 61 -15.72 -22.73 3.87
C SER A 61 -14.87 -21.47 3.93
N ASN A 62 -13.79 -21.45 4.72
CA ASN A 62 -12.94 -20.27 4.89
C ASN A 62 -12.14 -19.90 3.63
N GLN A 63 -11.60 -20.86 2.88
CA GLN A 63 -10.89 -20.57 1.64
C GLN A 63 -11.83 -20.04 0.56
N ASN A 64 -13.02 -20.63 0.46
CA ASN A 64 -14.07 -20.16 -0.44
C ASN A 64 -14.51 -18.73 -0.11
N ASN A 65 -14.67 -18.41 1.18
CA ASN A 65 -14.98 -17.04 1.61
C ASN A 65 -13.88 -16.03 1.24
N VAL A 66 -12.60 -16.38 1.45
CA VAL A 66 -11.49 -15.49 1.09
C VAL A 66 -11.42 -15.27 -0.42
N ALA A 67 -11.62 -16.32 -1.22
CA ALA A 67 -11.65 -16.21 -2.68
C ALA A 67 -12.77 -15.26 -3.15
N VAL A 68 -13.99 -15.42 -2.61
CA VAL A 68 -15.15 -14.57 -2.92
C VAL A 68 -14.91 -13.11 -2.51
N ILE A 69 -14.31 -12.87 -1.33
CA ILE A 69 -13.99 -11.51 -0.87
C ILE A 69 -12.96 -10.86 -1.80
N LYS A 70 -11.92 -11.61 -2.20
CA LYS A 70 -10.91 -11.12 -3.15
C LYS A 70 -11.53 -10.79 -4.50
N GLU A 71 -12.38 -11.66 -5.02
CA GLU A 71 -13.07 -11.46 -6.29
C GLU A 71 -13.97 -10.22 -6.25
N ARG A 72 -14.77 -10.04 -5.20
CA ARG A 72 -15.62 -8.86 -5.03
C ARG A 72 -14.82 -7.56 -4.95
N LEU A 73 -13.72 -7.57 -4.20
CA LEU A 73 -12.85 -6.40 -4.11
C LEU A 73 -12.20 -6.09 -5.46
N LEU A 74 -11.76 -7.12 -6.19
CA LEU A 74 -11.16 -6.94 -7.51
C LEU A 74 -12.18 -6.39 -8.51
N ALA A 75 -13.40 -6.92 -8.50
CA ALA A 75 -14.50 -6.43 -9.33
C ALA A 75 -14.84 -4.97 -9.04
N TRP A 76 -14.82 -4.57 -7.76
CA TRP A 76 -14.96 -3.16 -7.38
C TRP A 76 -13.83 -2.32 -7.96
N CYS A 77 -12.56 -2.75 -7.83
CA CYS A 77 -11.44 -2.02 -8.41
C CYS A 77 -11.57 -1.87 -9.93
N GLN A 78 -11.94 -2.94 -10.63
CA GLN A 78 -12.16 -2.93 -12.07
C GLN A 78 -13.28 -1.95 -12.47
N ALA A 79 -14.41 -1.97 -11.75
CA ALA A 79 -15.53 -1.06 -12.02
C ALA A 79 -15.13 0.42 -11.88
N LYS A 80 -14.30 0.76 -10.90
CA LYS A 80 -13.81 2.13 -10.67
C LYS A 80 -12.71 2.57 -11.64
N THR A 81 -11.99 1.61 -12.22
CA THR A 81 -10.85 1.88 -13.10
C THR A 81 -11.13 1.58 -14.58
N LYS A 82 -12.36 1.23 -14.95
CA LYS A 82 -12.74 0.81 -16.31
C LYS A 82 -12.44 1.83 -17.42
N GLU A 83 -12.48 3.13 -17.11
CA GLU A 83 -12.25 4.22 -18.06
C GLU A 83 -10.77 4.68 -18.09
N TYR A 84 -9.89 4.03 -17.31
CA TYR A 84 -8.49 4.44 -17.19
C TYR A 84 -7.61 3.63 -18.14
N GLU A 85 -6.86 4.34 -18.99
CA GLU A 85 -5.87 3.74 -19.86
C GLU A 85 -4.73 3.09 -19.07
N ASN A 86 -4.17 2.02 -19.64
CA ASN A 86 -3.04 1.26 -19.09
C ASN A 86 -3.30 0.60 -17.72
N VAL A 87 -4.58 0.41 -17.35
CA VAL A 87 -5.00 -0.25 -16.11
C VAL A 87 -5.82 -1.51 -16.42
N HIS A 88 -5.23 -2.67 -16.12
CA HIS A 88 -5.89 -3.98 -16.25
C HIS A 88 -5.70 -4.79 -14.97
N LEU A 89 -6.67 -4.69 -14.06
CA LEU A 89 -6.63 -5.28 -12.73
C LEU A 89 -7.21 -6.70 -12.73
N ASN A 90 -6.36 -7.72 -12.90
CA ASN A 90 -6.76 -9.12 -12.96
C ASN A 90 -6.36 -9.93 -11.72
N ASN A 91 -5.56 -9.34 -10.84
CA ASN A 91 -5.09 -9.94 -9.60
C ASN A 91 -4.64 -8.85 -8.62
N PHE A 92 -4.22 -9.22 -7.41
CA PHE A 92 -3.63 -8.30 -6.42
C PHE A 92 -2.08 -8.36 -6.42
N SER A 93 -1.43 -8.69 -7.52
CA SER A 93 0.04 -8.77 -7.61
C SER A 93 0.55 -8.01 -8.83
N THR A 94 0.82 -8.70 -9.94
CA THR A 94 1.45 -8.10 -11.12
C THR A 94 0.64 -6.98 -11.76
N SER A 95 -0.69 -7.04 -11.71
CA SER A 95 -1.56 -5.96 -12.21
C SER A 95 -1.36 -4.61 -11.50
N TRP A 96 -0.70 -4.61 -10.34
CA TRP A 96 -0.43 -3.41 -9.53
C TRP A 96 1.04 -2.99 -9.56
N SER A 97 1.88 -3.72 -10.29
CA SER A 97 3.35 -3.60 -10.22
C SER A 97 3.88 -2.28 -10.79
N ASN A 98 3.10 -1.56 -11.61
CA ASN A 98 3.50 -0.28 -12.21
C ASN A 98 2.94 0.96 -11.48
N GLY A 99 2.15 0.77 -10.43
CA GLY A 99 1.55 1.85 -9.64
C GLY A 99 0.28 2.49 -10.22
N LEU A 100 -0.02 2.31 -11.51
CA LEU A 100 -1.16 2.98 -12.16
C LEU A 100 -2.52 2.54 -11.59
N GLY A 101 -2.66 1.28 -11.17
CA GLY A 101 -3.87 0.80 -10.50
C GLY A 101 -4.19 1.56 -9.21
N PHE A 102 -3.16 1.97 -8.45
CA PHE A 102 -3.35 2.81 -7.27
C PHE A 102 -3.69 4.24 -7.65
N CYS A 103 -2.96 4.83 -8.62
CA CYS A 103 -3.28 6.17 -9.13
C CYS A 103 -4.72 6.28 -9.63
N ALA A 104 -5.18 5.32 -10.44
CA ALA A 104 -6.52 5.32 -11.02
C ALA A 104 -7.61 5.27 -9.94
N LEU A 105 -7.44 4.46 -8.90
CA LEU A 105 -8.39 4.41 -7.79
C LEU A 105 -8.48 5.74 -7.03
N ILE A 106 -7.33 6.36 -6.71
CA ILE A 106 -7.35 7.64 -6.00
C ILE A 106 -7.96 8.74 -6.89
N HIS A 107 -7.56 8.80 -8.16
CA HIS A 107 -8.08 9.77 -9.12
C HIS A 107 -9.59 9.61 -9.36
N HIS A 108 -10.12 8.39 -9.35
CA HIS A 108 -11.56 8.15 -9.52
C HIS A 108 -12.39 8.89 -8.47
N PHE A 109 -12.00 8.81 -7.20
CA PHE A 109 -12.72 9.47 -6.11
C PHE A 109 -12.29 10.93 -5.89
N ARG A 110 -11.10 11.31 -6.34
CA ARG A 110 -10.52 12.64 -6.18
C ARG A 110 -9.84 13.06 -7.49
N PRO A 111 -10.62 13.41 -8.53
CA PRO A 111 -10.08 13.75 -9.84
C PRO A 111 -9.17 14.98 -9.82
N ASP A 112 -9.40 15.91 -8.88
CA ASP A 112 -8.60 17.13 -8.75
C ASP A 112 -7.26 16.91 -8.03
N ALA A 113 -6.95 15.70 -7.57
CA ALA A 113 -5.75 15.43 -6.78
C ALA A 113 -4.45 15.50 -7.61
N PHE A 114 -4.50 15.12 -8.89
CA PHE A 114 -3.40 15.13 -9.84
C PHE A 114 -3.90 14.81 -11.26
N ASP A 115 -3.12 15.12 -12.30
CA ASP A 115 -3.44 14.74 -13.68
C ASP A 115 -3.02 13.28 -13.96
N TYR A 116 -4.00 12.37 -14.04
CA TYR A 116 -3.75 10.97 -14.36
C TYR A 116 -3.22 10.76 -15.80
N HIS A 117 -3.68 11.54 -16.78
CA HIS A 117 -3.35 11.32 -18.19
C HIS A 117 -1.87 11.62 -18.49
N SER A 118 -1.19 12.36 -17.61
CA SER A 118 0.25 12.57 -17.66
C SER A 118 1.11 11.37 -17.22
N LEU A 119 0.49 10.33 -16.63
CA LEU A 119 1.20 9.19 -16.05
C LEU A 119 1.54 8.14 -17.12
N GLN A 120 2.66 7.45 -16.90
CA GLN A 120 3.16 6.41 -17.81
C GLN A 120 3.54 5.15 -17.01
N PRO A 121 3.27 3.95 -17.53
CA PRO A 121 3.52 2.70 -16.81
C PRO A 121 5.01 2.45 -16.50
N GLU A 122 5.93 3.00 -17.28
CA GLU A 122 7.38 2.88 -17.09
C GLU A 122 7.86 3.65 -15.85
N ASN A 123 7.14 4.71 -15.46
CA ASN A 123 7.50 5.60 -14.36
C ASN A 123 7.06 5.05 -12.98
N ARG A 124 7.32 3.76 -12.72
CA ARG A 124 6.81 3.00 -11.56
C ARG A 124 7.02 3.72 -10.23
N LYS A 125 8.24 4.20 -9.97
CA LYS A 125 8.58 4.89 -8.71
C LYS A 125 7.71 6.14 -8.50
N LYS A 126 7.64 7.00 -9.53
CA LYS A 126 6.80 8.21 -9.51
C LYS A 126 5.34 7.87 -9.27
N ASN A 127 4.82 6.83 -9.93
CA ASN A 127 3.42 6.41 -9.79
C ASN A 127 3.11 5.96 -8.35
N PHE A 128 3.98 5.14 -7.74
CA PHE A 128 3.79 4.71 -6.35
C PHE A 128 3.90 5.87 -5.36
N GLU A 129 4.91 6.73 -5.50
CA GLU A 129 5.07 7.91 -4.64
C GLU A 129 3.83 8.81 -4.72
N LEU A 130 3.37 9.13 -5.94
CA LEU A 130 2.21 9.96 -6.16
C LEU A 130 0.95 9.34 -5.54
N ALA A 131 0.68 8.06 -5.82
CA ALA A 131 -0.52 7.39 -5.32
C ALA A 131 -0.55 7.37 -3.79
N PHE A 132 0.55 6.97 -3.15
CA PHE A 132 0.59 6.81 -1.70
C PHE A 132 0.58 8.15 -0.97
N THR A 133 1.30 9.15 -1.48
CA THR A 133 1.25 10.51 -0.93
C THR A 133 -0.15 11.10 -1.07
N LYS A 134 -0.77 11.01 -2.25
CA LYS A 134 -2.10 11.59 -2.46
C LYS A 134 -3.19 10.86 -1.69
N ALA A 135 -3.12 9.53 -1.59
CA ALA A 135 -4.05 8.76 -0.77
C ALA A 135 -4.05 9.22 0.71
N ASP A 136 -2.88 9.56 1.24
CA ASP A 136 -2.76 10.12 2.59
C ASP A 136 -3.28 11.57 2.65
N GLU A 137 -2.76 12.45 1.78
CA GLU A 137 -3.09 13.89 1.79
C GLU A 137 -4.59 14.19 1.59
N VAL A 138 -5.25 13.52 0.64
CA VAL A 138 -6.62 13.87 0.24
C VAL A 138 -7.69 12.95 0.83
N ALA A 139 -7.29 11.80 1.41
CA ALA A 139 -8.22 10.81 1.93
C ALA A 139 -7.84 10.24 3.31
N GLY A 140 -6.66 10.57 3.86
CA GLY A 140 -6.18 10.07 5.15
C GLY A 140 -5.85 8.58 5.15
N ILE A 141 -5.54 8.00 3.98
CA ILE A 141 -5.22 6.58 3.84
C ILE A 141 -3.71 6.40 4.06
N ALA A 142 -3.34 5.98 5.27
CA ALA A 142 -1.94 5.75 5.63
C ALA A 142 -1.23 4.77 4.67
N PRO A 143 -0.02 5.09 4.17
CA PRO A 143 0.71 4.25 3.24
C PRO A 143 1.20 2.96 3.91
N LEU A 144 0.63 1.81 3.50
CA LEU A 144 1.02 0.49 4.05
C LEU A 144 2.10 -0.20 3.23
N LEU A 145 2.43 0.31 2.04
CA LEU A 145 3.43 -0.25 1.15
C LEU A 145 4.61 0.72 1.06
N ASP A 146 5.82 0.17 1.04
CA ASP A 146 7.02 0.95 0.80
C ASP A 146 7.27 1.06 -0.71
N VAL A 147 7.61 2.27 -1.17
CA VAL A 147 7.84 2.56 -2.59
C VAL A 147 9.02 1.77 -3.13
N GLU A 148 10.13 1.73 -2.40
CA GLU A 148 11.36 1.07 -2.87
C GLU A 148 11.15 -0.43 -3.01
N ASP A 149 10.47 -1.04 -2.02
CA ASP A 149 10.09 -2.46 -2.08
C ASP A 149 9.21 -2.76 -3.30
N MET A 150 8.22 -1.91 -3.58
CA MET A 150 7.31 -2.09 -4.72
C MET A 150 7.99 -1.90 -6.06
N VAL A 151 8.96 -0.99 -6.17
CA VAL A 151 9.75 -0.78 -7.39
C VAL A 151 10.69 -1.97 -7.64
N MET A 152 11.36 -2.48 -6.61
CA MET A 152 12.28 -3.62 -6.74
C MET A 152 11.55 -4.93 -7.13
N MET A 153 10.28 -5.08 -6.78
CA MET A 153 9.51 -6.29 -7.06
C MET A 153 8.68 -6.16 -8.35
N SER A 154 8.94 -6.99 -9.36
CA SER A 154 8.06 -7.13 -10.54
C SER A 154 6.75 -7.87 -10.22
N ARG A 155 6.75 -8.67 -9.15
CA ARG A 155 5.61 -9.45 -8.67
C ARG A 155 5.43 -9.21 -7.16
N PRO A 156 4.77 -8.11 -6.75
CA PRO A 156 4.60 -7.81 -5.33
C PRO A 156 3.75 -8.89 -4.62
N ASP A 157 3.96 -9.09 -3.31
CA ASP A 157 3.17 -10.04 -2.53
C ASP A 157 1.70 -9.61 -2.52
N TRP A 158 0.83 -10.55 -2.91
CA TRP A 158 -0.57 -10.23 -3.14
C TRP A 158 -1.33 -9.88 -1.86
N LYS A 159 -0.90 -10.37 -0.70
CA LYS A 159 -1.55 -10.05 0.58
C LYS A 159 -1.26 -8.62 0.99
N CYS A 160 -0.04 -8.14 0.74
CA CYS A 160 0.33 -6.75 1.02
C CYS A 160 -0.49 -5.79 0.17
N VAL A 161 -0.54 -6.02 -1.15
CA VAL A 161 -1.36 -5.23 -2.08
C VAL A 161 -2.83 -5.31 -1.71
N PHE A 162 -3.38 -6.52 -1.51
CA PHE A 162 -4.77 -6.72 -1.11
C PHE A 162 -5.12 -5.95 0.17
N THR A 163 -4.24 -5.98 1.18
CA THR A 163 -4.47 -5.26 2.45
C THR A 163 -4.51 -3.75 2.25
N TYR A 164 -3.62 -3.21 1.42
CA TYR A 164 -3.63 -1.78 1.12
C TYR A 164 -4.86 -1.37 0.30
N VAL A 165 -5.24 -2.16 -0.70
CA VAL A 165 -6.47 -1.94 -1.49
C VAL A 165 -7.72 -2.05 -0.61
N GLN A 166 -7.76 -2.94 0.38
CA GLN A 166 -8.85 -2.97 1.36
C GLN A 166 -8.96 -1.68 2.18
N SER A 167 -7.84 -1.04 2.53
CA SER A 167 -7.87 0.27 3.20
C SER A 167 -8.48 1.34 2.31
N ILE A 168 -8.13 1.35 1.01
CA ILE A 168 -8.72 2.25 0.01
C ILE A 168 -10.22 1.99 -0.12
N TYR A 169 -10.63 0.73 -0.29
CA TYR A 169 -12.04 0.35 -0.36
C TYR A 169 -12.83 0.77 0.87
N ARG A 170 -12.33 0.49 2.09
CA ARG A 170 -13.01 0.91 3.33
C ARG A 170 -13.22 2.41 3.39
N ARG A 171 -12.31 3.20 2.81
CA ARG A 171 -12.39 4.66 2.81
C ARG A 171 -13.44 5.17 1.82
N PHE A 172 -13.61 4.53 0.67
CA PHE A 172 -14.41 5.05 -0.44
C PHE A 172 -15.69 4.26 -0.76
N LYS A 173 -15.92 3.09 -0.16
CA LYS A 173 -17.06 2.20 -0.49
C LYS A 173 -18.45 2.84 -0.37
N ASP A 174 -18.57 3.94 0.36
CA ASP A 174 -19.82 4.66 0.60
C ASP A 174 -19.86 6.02 -0.16
N GLU A 175 -18.86 6.32 -1.00
CA GLU A 175 -18.76 7.56 -1.80
C GLU A 175 -19.18 7.35 -3.27
N ASP A 176 -19.95 6.30 -3.54
CA ASP A 176 -20.46 5.93 -4.87
C ASP A 176 -21.79 6.60 -5.24
#